data_AF-A0A3B9SXC6-F1
#
_entry.id   AF-A0A3B9SXC6-F1
#
_cell.length_a   1.000
_cell.length_b   1.000
_cell.length_c   1.000
_cell.angle_alpha   90.00
_cell.angle_beta   90.00
_cell.angle_gamma   90.00
#
_symmetry.space_group_name_H-M   'P 1'
#
loop_
_entity.id
_entity.type
_entity.pdbx_description
1 polymer ?
#
loop_
_entity_poly.entity_id
_entity_poly.type
_entity_poly.pdbx_seq_one_letter_code
_entity_poly.pdbx_strand_id
1 'polypeptide(L)'
;MNGNALHEGQKLSIGAAGYLIAKQILNGIISGFGGTDLLLLLFAAAAGFCFWKGVKKSNLIAAIIIMAVACAYMPGNLKHFRLLYIIEGVLDMLCAVLLAFHPAIRTHCKMSN
;
A
#
# COMPACT_ATOMS: atom_id res chain seq x y z
N MET A 1 9.80 -24.84 5.71
CA MET A 1 8.91 -23.66 5.64
C MET A 1 7.71 -24.02 4.78
N ASN A 2 6.49 -23.67 5.22
CA ASN A 2 5.25 -24.13 4.56
C ASN A 2 5.04 -23.35 3.25
N GLY A 3 5.12 -24.02 2.08
CA GLY A 3 5.03 -23.38 0.77
C GLY A 3 3.75 -22.55 0.57
N ASN A 4 2.67 -22.92 1.27
CA ASN A 4 1.40 -22.22 1.26
C ASN A 4 1.51 -20.79 1.82
N ALA A 5 2.27 -20.59 2.90
CA ALA A 5 2.42 -19.27 3.53
C ALA A 5 3.19 -18.26 2.66
N LEU A 6 4.15 -18.73 1.86
CA LEU A 6 4.87 -17.89 0.91
C LEU A 6 3.96 -17.43 -0.24
N HIS A 7 3.19 -18.37 -0.80
CA HIS A 7 2.23 -18.08 -1.87
C HIS A 7 1.11 -17.14 -1.40
N GLU A 8 0.60 -17.34 -0.18
CA GLU A 8 -0.38 -16.46 0.45
C GLU A 8 0.19 -15.06 0.69
N GLY A 9 1.39 -14.96 1.27
CA GLY A 9 2.06 -13.68 1.51
C GLY A 9 2.32 -12.90 0.23
N GLN A 10 2.72 -13.57 -0.84
CA GLN A 10 2.87 -12.98 -2.16
C GLN A 10 1.54 -12.46 -2.71
N LYS A 11 0.47 -13.28 -2.66
CA LYS A 11 -0.86 -12.89 -3.15
C LYS A 11 -1.40 -11.67 -2.40
N LEU A 12 -1.30 -11.67 -1.07
CA LEU A 12 -1.78 -10.57 -0.24
C LEU A 12 -1.01 -9.27 -0.50
N SER A 13 0.32 -9.34 -0.57
CA SER A 13 1.15 -8.16 -0.83
C SER A 13 0.96 -7.60 -2.24
N ILE A 14 0.86 -8.45 -3.26
CA ILE A 14 0.50 -8.02 -4.63
C ILE A 14 -0.92 -7.44 -4.66
N GLY A 15 -1.88 -8.03 -3.94
CA GLY A 15 -3.23 -7.49 -3.80
C GLY A 15 -3.24 -6.09 -3.21
N ALA A 16 -2.43 -5.84 -2.17
CA ALA A 16 -2.23 -4.51 -1.60
C ALA A 16 -1.65 -3.51 -2.61
N ALA A 17 -0.65 -3.91 -3.41
CA ALA A 17 -0.13 -3.05 -4.48
C ALA A 17 -1.18 -2.79 -5.58
N GLY A 18 -1.98 -3.79 -5.94
CA GLY A 18 -3.09 -3.66 -6.88
C GLY A 18 -4.15 -2.66 -6.38
N TYR A 19 -4.51 -2.73 -5.10
CA TYR A 19 -5.36 -1.73 -4.46
C TYR A 19 -4.77 -0.32 -4.61
N LEU A 20 -3.50 -0.11 -4.26
CA LEU A 20 -2.82 1.19 -4.33
C LEU A 20 -2.80 1.76 -5.75
N ILE A 21 -2.55 0.91 -6.76
CA ILE A 21 -2.60 1.32 -8.17
C ILE A 21 -4.03 1.73 -8.56
N ALA A 22 -5.02 0.90 -8.23
CA ALA A 22 -6.41 1.15 -8.58
C ALA A 22 -6.94 2.45 -7.96
N LYS A 23 -6.65 2.70 -6.68
CA LYS A 23 -7.04 3.97 -6.04
C LYS A 23 -6.34 5.17 -6.67
N GLN A 24 -5.07 5.07 -7.06
CA GLN A 24 -4.37 6.22 -7.62
C GLN A 24 -4.86 6.57 -9.03
N ILE A 25 -5.23 5.55 -9.81
CA ILE A 25 -5.94 5.75 -11.08
C ILE A 25 -7.29 6.42 -10.84
N LEU A 26 -8.07 5.93 -9.87
CA LEU A 26 -9.37 6.51 -9.53
C LEU A 26 -9.25 7.98 -9.09
N ASN A 27 -8.30 8.28 -8.21
CA ASN A 27 -8.03 9.66 -7.77
C ASN A 27 -7.66 10.57 -8.93
N GLY A 28 -6.79 10.09 -9.83
CA GLY A 28 -6.41 10.83 -11.02
C GLY A 28 -7.59 11.10 -11.98
N ILE A 29 -8.57 10.20 -12.06
CA ILE A 29 -9.80 10.40 -12.84
C ILE A 29 -10.71 11.45 -12.18
N ILE A 30 -10.85 11.41 -10.85
CA ILE A 30 -11.78 12.30 -10.12
C ILE A 30 -11.23 13.71 -9.96
N SER A 31 -9.94 13.86 -9.66
CA SER A 31 -9.31 15.14 -9.30
C SER A 31 -8.35 15.68 -10.36
N GLY A 32 -8.10 14.92 -11.43
CA GLY A 32 -7.03 15.18 -12.38
C GLY A 32 -5.71 14.55 -11.96
N PHE A 33 -4.87 14.23 -12.94
CA PHE A 33 -3.57 13.59 -12.71
C PHE A 33 -2.48 14.63 -12.46
N GLY A 34 -2.03 14.75 -11.21
CA GLY A 34 -0.91 15.61 -10.83
C GLY A 34 0.44 14.89 -10.78
N GLY A 35 1.51 15.66 -10.53
CA GLY A 35 2.86 15.11 -10.35
C GLY A 35 2.96 14.18 -9.13
N THR A 36 2.26 14.49 -8.04
CA THR A 36 2.20 13.65 -6.84
C THR A 36 1.47 12.33 -7.09
N ASP A 37 0.39 12.34 -7.88
CA ASP A 37 -0.34 11.12 -8.26
C ASP A 37 0.53 10.18 -9.09
N LEU A 38 1.29 10.74 -10.04
CA LEU A 38 2.23 9.97 -10.84
C LEU A 38 3.33 9.34 -9.98
N LEU A 39 3.89 10.10 -9.03
CA LEU A 39 4.90 9.58 -8.10
C LEU A 39 4.34 8.44 -7.23
N LEU A 40 3.13 8.59 -6.69
CA LEU A 40 2.48 7.57 -5.87
C LEU A 40 2.12 6.32 -6.69
N LEU A 41 1.70 6.50 -7.95
CA LEU A 41 1.44 5.39 -8.87
C LEU A 41 2.72 4.61 -9.19
N LEU A 42 3.81 5.31 -9.52
CA LEU A 42 5.12 4.70 -9.78
C LEU A 42 5.65 3.97 -8.54
N PHE A 43 5.49 4.57 -7.35
CA PHE A 43 5.80 3.92 -6.09
C PHE A 43 4.98 2.62 -5.90
N ALA A 44 3.68 2.65 -6.14
CA ALA A 44 2.82 1.48 -6.01
C ALA A 44 3.22 0.35 -6.99
N ALA A 45 3.56 0.70 -8.24
CA ALA A 45 4.06 -0.24 -9.23
C ALA A 45 5.42 -0.85 -8.82
N ALA A 46 6.36 -0.03 -8.35
CA ALA A 46 7.66 -0.49 -7.86
C ALA A 46 7.51 -1.38 -6.62
N ALA A 47 6.63 -1.02 -5.69
CA ALA A 47 6.31 -1.85 -4.53
C ALA A 47 5.71 -3.19 -4.96
N GLY A 48 4.78 -3.20 -5.92
CA GLY A 48 4.20 -4.42 -6.49
C GLY A 48 5.26 -5.36 -7.09
N PHE A 49 6.23 -4.81 -7.84
CA PHE A 49 7.35 -5.59 -8.36
C PHE A 49 8.23 -6.16 -7.24
N CYS A 50 8.55 -5.36 -6.22
CA CYS A 50 9.30 -5.80 -5.05
C CYS A 50 8.56 -6.91 -4.27
N PHE A 51 7.25 -6.81 -4.14
CA PHE A 51 6.41 -7.83 -3.52
C PHE A 51 6.39 -9.11 -4.34
N TRP A 52 6.27 -9.02 -5.66
CA TRP A 52 6.36 -10.20 -6.53
C TRP A 52 7.70 -10.93 -6.35
N LYS A 53 8.81 -10.20 -6.25
CA LYS A 53 10.15 -10.79 -6.05
C LYS A 53 10.47 -11.18 -4.61
N GLY A 54 9.61 -10.87 -3.63
CA GLY A 54 9.90 -11.11 -2.21
C GLY A 54 11.15 -10.36 -1.73
N VAL A 55 11.30 -9.10 -2.15
CA VAL A 55 12.45 -8.26 -1.76
C VAL A 55 12.45 -8.02 -0.26
N LYS A 56 13.62 -8.16 0.36
CA LYS A 56 13.80 -8.07 1.82
C LYS A 56 13.29 -6.74 2.38
N LYS A 57 12.44 -6.78 3.41
CA LYS A 57 11.85 -5.61 4.10
C LYS A 57 11.02 -4.67 3.22
N SER A 58 10.73 -5.03 1.97
CA SER A 58 9.97 -4.18 1.04
C SER A 58 8.56 -3.87 1.56
N ASN A 59 7.90 -4.85 2.19
CA ASN A 59 6.59 -4.69 2.83
C ASN A 59 6.60 -3.62 3.93
N LEU A 60 7.64 -3.59 4.77
CA LEU A 60 7.75 -2.63 5.86
C LEU A 60 8.01 -1.22 5.35
N ILE A 61 8.92 -1.06 4.38
CA ILE A 61 9.22 0.24 3.76
C ILE A 61 7.95 0.80 3.11
N ALA A 62 7.23 -0.04 2.36
CA ALA A 62 5.99 0.37 1.73
C ALA A 62 4.93 0.77 2.77
N ALA A 63 4.75 -0.04 3.83
CA ALA A 63 3.81 0.28 4.91
C ALA A 63 4.10 1.63 5.57
N ILE A 64 5.37 1.95 5.84
CA ILE A 64 5.77 3.24 6.44
C ILE A 64 5.38 4.40 5.51
N ILE A 65 5.68 4.29 4.21
CA ILE A 65 5.39 5.34 3.23
C ILE A 65 3.87 5.53 3.09
N ILE A 66 3.11 4.45 2.94
CA ILE A 66 1.64 4.50 2.82
C ILE A 66 1.04 5.15 4.07
N MET A 67 1.47 4.73 5.26
CA MET A 67 1.01 5.32 6.53
C MET A 67 1.34 6.80 6.63
N ALA A 68 2.57 7.20 6.25
CA ALA A 68 2.97 8.60 6.26
C ALA A 68 2.12 9.47 5.33
N VAL A 69 1.84 8.98 4.12
CA VAL A 69 0.96 9.66 3.16
C VAL A 69 -0.46 9.78 3.71
N ALA A 70 -1.05 8.69 4.21
CA ALA A 70 -2.39 8.72 4.79
C ALA A 70 -2.48 9.74 5.95
N CYS A 71 -1.52 9.73 6.87
CA CYS A 71 -1.45 10.69 7.97
C CYS A 71 -1.27 12.14 7.51
N ALA A 72 -0.55 12.39 6.41
CA ALA A 72 -0.36 13.74 5.89
C ALA A 72 -1.65 14.34 5.31
N TYR A 73 -2.46 13.53 4.59
CA TYR A 73 -3.69 14.01 3.95
C TYR A 73 -4.93 13.95 4.86
N MET A 74 -4.95 13.07 5.86
CA MET A 74 -6.12 12.86 6.74
C MET A 74 -6.63 14.15 7.42
N PRO A 75 -5.80 15.02 8.02
CA PRO A 75 -6.28 16.22 8.69
C PRO A 75 -7.02 17.18 7.74
N GLY A 76 -6.51 17.33 6.51
CA GLY A 76 -7.16 18.15 5.49
C GLY A 76 -8.49 17.55 5.03
N ASN A 77 -8.53 16.24 4.82
CA ASN A 77 -9.74 15.53 4.43
C ASN A 77 -10.83 15.61 5.51
N LEU A 78 -10.44 15.50 6.78
CA LEU A 78 -11.35 15.66 7.94
C LEU A 78 -11.85 17.11 8.06
N LYS A 79 -10.95 18.10 7.98
CA LYS A 79 -11.32 19.53 8.09
C LYS A 79 -12.36 19.94 7.04
N HIS A 80 -12.27 19.37 5.84
CA HIS A 80 -13.16 19.68 4.72
C HIS A 80 -14.25 18.62 4.49
N PHE A 81 -14.43 17.67 5.40
CA PHE A 81 -15.42 16.59 5.30
C PHE A 81 -15.44 15.88 3.94
N ARG A 82 -14.26 15.63 3.36
CA ARG A 82 -14.13 14.97 2.07
C ARG A 82 -14.27 13.45 2.25
N LEU A 83 -15.52 12.98 2.42
CA LEU A 83 -15.86 11.62 2.86
C LEU A 83 -15.13 10.52 2.07
N LEU A 84 -15.07 10.63 0.74
CA LEU A 84 -14.36 9.66 -0.11
C LEU A 84 -12.88 9.51 0.27
N TYR A 85 -12.19 10.62 0.48
CA TYR A 85 -10.76 10.63 0.82
C TYR A 85 -10.49 10.30 2.29
N ILE A 86 -11.48 10.49 3.18
CA ILE A 86 -11.42 9.99 4.55
C ILE A 86 -11.46 8.46 4.54
N ILE A 87 -12.42 7.87 3.82
CA ILE A 87 -12.54 6.42 3.66
C ILE A 87 -11.27 5.85 3.02
N GLU A 88 -10.78 6.47 1.95
CA GLU A 88 -9.52 6.07 1.32
C GLU A 88 -8.35 6.11 2.30
N GLY A 89 -8.19 7.20 3.06
CA GLY A 89 -7.12 7.32 4.04
C GLY A 89 -7.19 6.23 5.13
N VAL A 90 -8.39 5.83 5.55
CA VAL A 90 -8.57 4.71 6.50
C VAL A 90 -8.16 3.38 5.85
N LEU A 91 -8.56 3.15 4.60
CA LEU A 91 -8.18 1.94 3.86
C LEU A 91 -6.65 1.87 3.63
N ASP A 92 -5.99 3.00 3.38
CA ASP A 92 -4.53 3.09 3.30
C ASP A 92 -3.85 2.69 4.62
N MET A 93 -4.37 3.20 5.75
CA MET A 93 -3.85 2.86 7.08
C MET A 93 -4.01 1.35 7.35
N LEU A 94 -5.17 0.78 7.01
CA LEU A 94 -5.41 -0.67 7.15
C LEU A 94 -4.47 -1.48 6.23
N CYS A 95 -4.27 -1.03 5.00
CA CYS A 95 -3.34 -1.64 4.04
C CYS A 95 -1.89 -1.60 4.57
N ALA A 96 -1.46 -0.49 5.13
CA ALA A 96 -0.15 -0.35 5.77
C ALA A 96 0.01 -1.29 6.96
N VAL A 97 -1.00 -1.39 7.84
CA VAL A 97 -1.00 -2.33 8.97
C VAL A 97 -0.92 -3.77 8.47
N LEU A 98 -1.70 -4.15 7.45
CA LEU A 98 -1.65 -5.47 6.83
C LEU A 98 -0.24 -5.79 6.32
N LEU A 99 0.36 -4.90 5.52
CA LEU A 99 1.69 -5.07 4.97
C LEU A 99 2.77 -5.19 6.06
N ALA A 100 2.67 -4.41 7.13
CA ALA A 100 3.64 -4.39 8.21
C ALA A 100 3.57 -5.64 9.10
N PHE A 101 2.36 -6.12 9.42
CA PHE A 101 2.16 -7.08 10.50
C PHE A 101 1.69 -8.47 10.06
N HIS A 102 1.14 -8.64 8.85
CA HIS A 102 0.63 -9.96 8.44
C HIS A 102 1.77 -10.99 8.33
N PRO A 103 1.72 -12.11 9.06
CA PRO A 103 2.84 -13.03 9.18
C PRO A 103 3.26 -13.62 7.83
N ALA A 104 2.30 -14.05 6.99
CA ALA A 104 2.60 -14.57 5.66
C ALA A 104 3.35 -13.55 4.77
N ILE A 105 2.97 -12.26 4.83
CA ILE A 105 3.63 -11.19 4.07
C ILE A 105 5.05 -10.97 4.61
N ARG A 106 5.22 -10.94 5.92
CA ARG A 106 6.53 -10.78 6.56
C ARG A 106 7.47 -11.93 6.23
N THR A 107 6.98 -13.17 6.20
CA THR A 107 7.77 -14.33 5.78
C THR A 107 8.17 -14.21 4.31
N HIS A 108 7.23 -13.91 3.42
CA HIS A 108 7.49 -13.73 1.98
C HIS A 108 8.52 -12.64 1.70
N CYS A 109 8.42 -11.50 2.39
CA CYS A 109 9.34 -10.37 2.27
C CYS A 109 10.56 -10.46 3.21
N LYS A 110 10.88 -11.66 3.73
CA LYS A 110 12.13 -11.97 4.46
C LYS A 110 12.36 -11.05 5.69
N MET A 111 11.28 -10.75 6.40
CA MET A 111 11.23 -9.88 7.57
C MET A 111 11.33 -10.65 8.90
N SER A 112 10.99 -11.94 8.93
CA SER A 112 11.42 -12.88 9.98
C SER A 112 11.75 -14.23 9.36
N ASN A 113 12.74 -14.91 9.94
CA ASN A 113 13.11 -16.29 9.60
C ASN A 113 12.12 -17.29 10.22
#